data_AF-A0A2E6EPQ3-F1
#
_entry.id   AF-A0A2E6EPQ3-F1
#
_cell.length_a   1.000
_cell.length_b   1.000
_cell.length_c   1.000
_cell.angle_alpha   90.00
_cell.angle_beta   90.00
_cell.angle_gamma   90.00
#
_symmetry.space_group_name_H-M   'P 1'
#
loop_
_entity.id
_entity.type
_entity.pdbx_description
1 polymer ?
#
loop_
_entity_poly.entity_id
_entity_poly.type
_entity_poly.pdbx_seq_one_letter_code
_entity_poly.pdbx_strand_id
1 'polypeptide(L)'
;MQGSLINWTAPLLSILLLAATLSGCGESEQEKACKDARWAAKAAWNEAERELKELRVWLKEYDVWFLQSRHPNQRIGPLMKEREKKWTMWDGARKAAEDAGEQAWEKPTKAVFTSRKAGQTCTEAERTSPPVQKRGGADASDDEPDDVTALEWYGPGRAALKACAEASTRGELAWKMCQFKEPISAEERALEATTYEFF
;
A
#
# COMPACT_ATOMS: atom_id res chain seq x y z
N MET A 1 -57.01 -38.15 -48.33
CA MET A 1 -56.60 -37.17 -47.29
C MET A 1 -55.43 -37.77 -46.52
N GLN A 2 -54.20 -37.41 -46.87
CA GLN A 2 -52.98 -37.85 -46.19
C GLN A 2 -52.46 -36.66 -45.37
N GLY A 3 -52.53 -36.77 -44.04
CA GLY A 3 -51.99 -35.77 -43.11
C GLY A 3 -50.52 -36.04 -42.82
N SER A 4 -49.66 -35.08 -43.16
CA SER A 4 -48.24 -35.08 -42.81
C SER A 4 -48.06 -34.97 -41.29
N LEU A 5 -47.41 -35.96 -40.69
CA LEU A 5 -46.86 -35.87 -39.35
C LEU A 5 -45.53 -35.10 -39.42
N ILE A 6 -45.60 -33.79 -39.21
CA ILE A 6 -44.41 -32.96 -39.04
C ILE A 6 -43.74 -33.36 -37.73
N ASN A 7 -42.48 -33.75 -37.82
CA ASN A 7 -41.67 -34.30 -36.73
C ASN A 7 -41.13 -33.14 -35.86
N TRP A 8 -41.89 -32.73 -34.84
CA TRP A 8 -41.62 -31.54 -34.00
C TRP A 8 -40.50 -31.73 -32.95
N THR A 9 -39.81 -32.88 -32.93
CA THR A 9 -38.81 -33.18 -31.90
C THR A 9 -37.40 -32.65 -32.23
N ALA A 10 -37.11 -32.39 -33.51
CA ALA A 10 -35.80 -31.89 -33.94
C ALA A 10 -35.48 -30.44 -33.52
N PRO A 11 -36.38 -29.44 -33.61
CA PRO A 11 -36.01 -28.06 -33.27
C PRO A 11 -35.84 -27.84 -31.76
N LEU A 12 -36.54 -28.60 -30.91
CA LEU A 12 -36.44 -28.49 -29.45
C LEU A 12 -35.09 -28.98 -28.92
N LEU A 13 -34.53 -30.05 -29.49
CA LEU A 13 -33.21 -30.56 -29.10
C LEU A 13 -32.08 -29.58 -29.50
N SER A 14 -32.19 -28.94 -30.66
CA SER A 14 -31.20 -27.95 -31.13
C SER A 14 -31.19 -26.67 -30.28
N ILE A 15 -32.34 -26.23 -29.78
CA ILE A 15 -32.42 -25.04 -28.90
C ILE A 15 -31.84 -25.34 -27.51
N LEU A 16 -32.05 -26.55 -26.98
CA LEU A 16 -31.46 -26.98 -25.70
C LEU A 16 -29.93 -27.13 -25.75
N LEU A 17 -29.38 -27.59 -26.88
CA LEU A 17 -27.93 -27.66 -27.10
C LEU A 17 -27.25 -26.29 -27.27
N LEU A 18 -27.96 -25.28 -27.81
CA LEU A 18 -27.46 -23.90 -27.89
C LEU A 18 -27.58 -23.12 -26.56
N ALA A 19 -28.55 -23.44 -25.71
CA ALA A 19 -28.67 -22.80 -24.39
C ALA A 19 -27.60 -23.30 -23.39
N ALA A 20 -27.12 -24.53 -23.56
CA ALA A 20 -26.08 -25.12 -22.71
C ALA A 20 -24.67 -24.49 -22.92
N THR A 21 -24.40 -23.90 -24.09
CA THR A 21 -23.09 -23.24 -24.35
C THR A 21 -23.01 -21.81 -23.84
N LEU A 22 -24.14 -21.18 -23.48
CA LEU A 22 -24.18 -19.81 -22.96
C LEU A 22 -24.08 -19.71 -21.42
N SER A 23 -24.10 -20.83 -20.71
CA SER A 23 -23.95 -20.86 -19.24
C SER A 23 -22.49 -20.97 -18.76
N GLY A 24 -21.51 -20.95 -19.67
CA GLY A 24 -20.10 -21.22 -19.37
C GLY A 24 -19.18 -20.01 -19.18
N CYS A 25 -19.67 -18.77 -19.28
CA CYS A 25 -18.84 -17.54 -19.21
C CYS A 25 -19.09 -16.71 -17.93
N GLY A 26 -19.33 -17.35 -16.79
CA GLY A 26 -19.36 -16.68 -15.49
C GLY A 26 -17.96 -16.68 -14.87
N GLU A 27 -17.41 -15.49 -14.56
CA GLU A 27 -16.26 -15.37 -13.65
C GLU A 27 -16.58 -16.10 -12.34
N SER A 28 -15.71 -17.02 -11.91
CA SER A 28 -15.97 -17.78 -10.68
C SER A 28 -16.01 -16.83 -9.46
N GLU A 29 -16.75 -17.18 -8.40
CA GLU A 29 -16.80 -16.36 -7.18
C GLU A 29 -15.39 -16.14 -6.59
N GLN A 30 -14.51 -17.14 -6.71
CA GLN A 30 -13.09 -17.03 -6.31
C GLN A 30 -12.31 -16.05 -7.18
N GLU A 31 -12.59 -16.01 -8.48
CA GLU A 31 -11.93 -15.10 -9.40
C GLU A 31 -12.34 -13.64 -9.18
N LYS A 32 -13.63 -13.40 -8.94
CA LYS A 32 -14.14 -12.10 -8.52
C LYS A 32 -13.53 -11.66 -7.18
N ALA A 33 -13.51 -12.54 -6.17
CA ALA A 33 -12.92 -12.23 -4.86
C ALA A 33 -11.43 -11.89 -4.97
N CYS A 34 -10.67 -12.61 -5.79
CA CYS A 34 -9.27 -12.29 -6.08
C CYS A 34 -9.15 -10.91 -6.74
N LYS A 35 -9.97 -10.61 -7.75
CA LYS A 35 -9.96 -9.32 -8.45
C LYS A 35 -10.24 -8.14 -7.50
N ASP A 36 -11.27 -8.27 -6.66
CA ASP A 36 -11.65 -7.25 -5.68
C ASP A 36 -10.55 -7.04 -4.64
N ALA A 37 -9.93 -8.12 -4.15
CA ALA A 37 -8.85 -8.03 -3.20
C ALA A 37 -7.58 -7.36 -3.78
N ARG A 38 -7.25 -7.62 -5.06
CA ARG A 38 -6.14 -6.93 -5.75
C ARG A 38 -6.38 -5.44 -5.90
N TRP A 39 -7.61 -5.05 -6.24
CA TRP A 39 -7.99 -3.63 -6.31
C TRP A 39 -7.87 -2.95 -4.95
N ALA A 40 -8.36 -3.59 -3.90
CA ALA A 40 -8.26 -3.07 -2.53
C ALA A 40 -6.79 -2.93 -2.08
N ALA A 41 -5.94 -3.91 -2.37
CA ALA A 41 -4.51 -3.85 -2.06
C ALA A 41 -3.80 -2.72 -2.82
N LYS A 42 -4.07 -2.58 -4.12
CA LYS A 42 -3.52 -1.49 -4.93
C LYS A 42 -3.94 -0.12 -4.41
N ALA A 43 -5.24 0.06 -4.12
CA ALA A 43 -5.75 1.32 -3.59
C ALA A 43 -5.08 1.67 -2.24
N ALA A 44 -4.88 0.68 -1.37
CA ALA A 44 -4.23 0.90 -0.09
C ALA A 44 -2.74 1.26 -0.22
N TRP A 45 -2.00 0.64 -1.16
CA TRP A 45 -0.60 1.01 -1.42
C TRP A 45 -0.44 2.39 -2.05
N ASN A 46 -1.35 2.77 -2.95
CA ASN A 46 -1.39 4.13 -3.50
C ASN A 46 -1.65 5.18 -2.40
N GLU A 47 -2.52 4.85 -1.45
CA GLU A 47 -2.80 5.71 -0.31
C GLU A 47 -1.59 5.82 0.63
N ALA A 48 -0.93 4.70 0.92
CA ALA A 48 0.33 4.71 1.68
C ALA A 48 1.41 5.55 1.00
N GLU A 49 1.54 5.45 -0.33
CA GLU A 49 2.47 6.28 -1.11
C GLU A 49 2.15 7.77 -0.99
N ARG A 50 0.86 8.14 -1.07
CA ARG A 50 0.39 9.53 -0.90
C ARG A 50 0.76 10.06 0.48
N GLU A 51 0.45 9.33 1.54
CA GLU A 51 0.75 9.71 2.92
C GLU A 51 2.27 9.83 3.17
N LEU A 52 3.07 8.91 2.61
CA LEU A 52 4.54 8.96 2.66
C LEU A 52 5.09 10.20 1.92
N LYS A 53 4.47 10.58 0.81
CA LYS A 53 4.84 11.80 0.06
C LYS A 53 4.49 13.06 0.85
N GLU A 54 3.32 13.12 1.47
CA GLU A 54 2.90 14.25 2.31
C GLU A 54 3.79 14.40 3.53
N LEU A 55 4.11 13.28 4.20
CA LEU A 55 5.10 13.23 5.27
C LEU A 55 6.44 13.82 4.82
N ARG A 56 6.90 13.48 3.61
CA ARG A 56 8.17 13.98 3.09
C ARG A 56 8.18 15.50 2.90
N VAL A 57 7.09 16.06 2.39
CA VAL A 57 6.91 17.52 2.25
C VAL A 57 6.95 18.17 3.63
N TRP A 58 6.15 17.65 4.57
CA TRP A 58 6.09 18.17 5.93
C TRP A 58 7.44 18.14 6.65
N LEU A 59 8.21 17.04 6.52
CA LEU A 59 9.54 16.91 7.11
C LEU A 59 10.54 17.96 6.57
N LYS A 60 10.44 18.32 5.29
CA LYS A 60 11.27 19.40 4.71
C LYS A 60 10.92 20.75 5.32
N GLU A 61 9.64 21.05 5.45
CA GLU A 61 9.16 22.29 6.07
C GLU A 61 9.57 22.38 7.54
N TYR A 62 9.45 21.27 8.28
CA TYR A 62 9.92 21.15 9.65
C TYR A 62 11.42 21.43 9.78
N ASP A 63 12.26 20.84 8.91
CA ASP A 63 13.71 21.07 8.94
C ASP A 63 14.07 22.54 8.70
N VAL A 64 13.41 23.20 7.74
CA VAL A 64 13.62 24.62 7.48
C VAL A 64 13.28 25.45 8.71
N TRP A 65 12.10 25.21 9.29
CA TRP A 65 11.65 25.90 10.52
C TRP A 65 12.62 25.67 11.68
N PHE A 66 13.02 24.42 11.92
CA PHE A 66 13.90 24.06 13.03
C PHE A 66 15.29 24.70 12.88
N LEU A 67 15.82 24.76 11.65
CA LEU A 67 17.10 25.41 11.40
C LEU A 67 17.01 26.93 11.54
N GLN A 68 15.92 27.55 11.09
CA GLN A 68 15.68 28.99 11.28
C GLN A 68 15.59 29.37 12.75
N SER A 69 14.90 28.57 13.56
CA SER A 69 14.74 28.85 14.98
C SER A 69 16.03 28.67 15.78
N ARG A 70 16.88 27.70 15.42
CA ARG A 70 18.15 27.42 16.10
C ARG A 70 19.35 28.21 15.58
N HIS A 71 19.31 28.62 14.30
CA HIS A 71 20.42 29.30 13.62
C HIS A 71 19.94 30.52 12.81
N PRO A 72 19.34 31.53 13.46
CA PRO A 72 18.67 32.65 12.78
C PRO A 72 19.60 33.47 11.86
N ASN A 73 20.91 33.47 12.14
CA ASN A 73 21.90 34.25 11.40
C ASN A 73 22.72 33.44 10.39
N GLN A 74 22.45 32.14 10.23
CA GLN A 74 23.22 31.29 9.31
C GLN A 74 22.47 31.04 8.00
N ARG A 75 23.21 30.84 6.90
CA ARG A 75 22.62 30.37 5.64
C ARG A 75 22.14 28.93 5.82
N ILE A 76 20.84 28.71 5.62
CA ILE A 76 20.15 27.43 5.88
C ILE A 76 20.52 26.34 4.85
N GLY A 77 20.85 26.72 3.61
CA GLY A 77 21.07 25.78 2.49
C GLY A 77 22.09 24.66 2.76
N PRO A 78 23.30 24.94 3.27
CA PRO A 78 24.28 23.91 3.64
C PRO A 78 23.81 22.98 4.76
N LEU A 79 23.12 23.52 5.78
CA LEU A 79 22.61 22.76 6.93
C LEU A 79 21.46 21.81 6.55
N MET A 80 20.68 22.15 5.51
CA MET A 80 19.62 21.29 4.98
C MET A 80 20.14 20.00 4.36
N LYS A 81 21.30 20.02 3.68
CA LYS A 81 21.84 18.84 2.99
C LYS A 81 22.13 17.67 3.93
N GLU A 82 22.61 17.95 5.13
CA GLU A 82 22.87 16.90 6.13
C GLU A 82 21.59 16.34 6.74
N ARG A 83 20.55 17.17 6.88
CA ARG A 83 19.25 16.73 7.39
C ARG A 83 18.44 15.95 6.37
N GLU A 84 18.52 16.29 5.09
CA GLU A 84 17.89 15.49 4.03
C GLU A 84 18.32 14.03 4.05
N LYS A 85 19.60 13.76 4.38
CA LYS A 85 20.11 12.39 4.54
C LYS A 85 19.43 11.60 5.65
N LYS A 86 18.87 12.27 6.68
CA LYS A 86 18.17 11.62 7.79
C LYS A 86 16.79 11.09 7.37
N TRP A 87 16.22 11.64 6.30
CA TRP A 87 14.88 11.30 5.83
C TRP A 87 14.87 10.39 4.60
N THR A 88 16.02 9.97 4.11
CA THR A 88 16.15 9.12 2.91
C THR A 88 15.46 7.77 3.06
N MET A 89 15.32 7.25 4.29
CA MET A 89 14.56 6.02 4.55
C MET A 89 13.08 6.18 4.22
N TRP A 90 12.49 7.37 4.43
CA TRP A 90 11.12 7.64 4.00
C TRP A 90 10.99 7.73 2.48
N ASP A 91 12.01 8.23 1.78
CA ASP A 91 12.05 8.20 0.31
C ASP A 91 12.10 6.74 -0.21
N GLY A 92 12.84 5.88 0.48
CA GLY A 92 12.86 4.43 0.23
C GLY A 92 11.51 3.75 0.51
N ALA A 93 10.86 4.09 1.62
CA ALA A 93 9.54 3.58 1.97
C ALA A 93 8.49 3.99 0.93
N ARG A 94 8.52 5.26 0.47
CA ARG A 94 7.63 5.75 -0.60
C ARG A 94 7.82 4.95 -1.88
N LYS A 95 9.07 4.77 -2.31
CA LYS A 95 9.37 3.99 -3.52
C LYS A 95 8.91 2.53 -3.38
N ALA A 96 9.09 1.93 -2.21
CA ALA A 96 8.62 0.57 -1.99
C ALA A 96 7.08 0.47 -2.02
N ALA A 97 6.36 1.48 -1.52
CA ALA A 97 4.90 1.57 -1.61
C ALA A 97 4.43 1.76 -3.07
N GLU A 98 5.11 2.62 -3.84
CA GLU A 98 4.89 2.82 -5.29
C GLU A 98 5.07 1.49 -6.04
N ASP A 99 6.23 0.82 -5.85
CA ASP A 99 6.51 -0.49 -6.44
C ASP A 99 5.45 -1.54 -6.03
N ALA A 100 4.98 -1.52 -4.78
CA ALA A 100 3.95 -2.45 -4.30
C ALA A 100 2.58 -2.19 -4.97
N GLY A 101 2.19 -0.92 -5.12
CA GLY A 101 0.96 -0.51 -5.81
C GLY A 101 0.94 -0.91 -7.29
N GLU A 102 2.08 -0.79 -7.96
CA GLU A 102 2.24 -1.27 -9.34
C GLU A 102 2.09 -2.79 -9.44
N GLN A 103 2.78 -3.54 -8.56
CA GLN A 103 2.81 -5.00 -8.62
C GLN A 103 1.52 -5.68 -8.13
N ALA A 104 0.75 -5.04 -7.24
CA ALA A 104 -0.50 -5.55 -6.67
C ALA A 104 -1.50 -6.07 -7.73
N TRP A 105 -1.53 -5.42 -8.89
CA TRP A 105 -2.46 -5.76 -9.97
C TRP A 105 -1.90 -6.69 -11.05
N GLU A 106 -0.58 -6.86 -11.16
CA GLU A 106 0.00 -7.59 -12.30
C GLU A 106 0.38 -9.02 -11.92
N LYS A 107 1.08 -9.21 -10.80
CA LYS A 107 1.62 -10.52 -10.38
C LYS A 107 1.35 -10.77 -8.90
N PRO A 108 0.33 -11.57 -8.53
CA PRO A 108 -0.08 -11.75 -7.14
C PRO A 108 1.07 -12.19 -6.23
N THR A 109 1.95 -13.07 -6.72
CA THR A 109 3.08 -13.58 -5.93
C THR A 109 4.15 -12.50 -5.70
N LYS A 110 4.52 -11.75 -6.76
CA LYS A 110 5.43 -10.60 -6.61
C LYS A 110 4.84 -9.49 -5.75
N ALA A 111 3.53 -9.28 -5.83
CA ALA A 111 2.83 -8.28 -5.03
C ALA A 111 3.01 -8.52 -3.53
N VAL A 112 3.04 -9.77 -3.06
CA VAL A 112 3.27 -10.11 -1.65
C VAL A 112 4.65 -9.73 -1.20
N PHE A 113 5.67 -10.17 -1.94
CA PHE A 113 7.05 -9.90 -1.57
C PHE A 113 7.31 -8.39 -1.56
N THR A 114 6.81 -7.66 -2.57
CA THR A 114 6.93 -6.20 -2.60
C THR A 114 6.14 -5.55 -1.46
N SER A 115 4.93 -6.04 -1.14
CA SER A 115 4.12 -5.54 -0.01
C SER A 115 4.79 -5.75 1.34
N ARG A 116 5.38 -6.93 1.59
CA ARG A 116 6.12 -7.24 2.82
C ARG A 116 7.36 -6.34 2.94
N LYS A 117 8.14 -6.24 1.87
CA LYS A 117 9.33 -5.39 1.81
C LYS A 117 8.97 -3.92 2.03
N ALA A 118 7.87 -3.43 1.46
CA ALA A 118 7.39 -2.07 1.66
C ALA A 118 7.00 -1.83 3.12
N GLY A 119 6.24 -2.73 3.75
CA GLY A 119 5.90 -2.65 5.17
C GLY A 119 7.12 -2.65 6.09
N GLN A 120 8.11 -3.50 5.82
CA GLN A 120 9.40 -3.51 6.52
C GLN A 120 10.15 -2.19 6.36
N THR A 121 10.15 -1.63 5.14
CA THR A 121 10.82 -0.35 4.86
C THR A 121 10.15 0.80 5.61
N CYS A 122 8.80 0.82 5.71
CA CYS A 122 8.09 1.81 6.52
C CYS A 122 8.45 1.67 8.02
N THR A 123 8.51 0.45 8.54
CA THR A 123 8.87 0.17 9.95
C THR A 123 10.32 0.60 10.25
N GLU A 124 11.24 0.33 9.32
CA GLU A 124 12.64 0.75 9.48
C GLU A 124 12.79 2.27 9.40
N ALA A 125 12.02 2.93 8.53
CA ALA A 125 12.00 4.38 8.45
C ALA A 125 11.52 5.00 9.77
N GLU A 126 10.50 4.45 10.41
CA GLU A 126 10.06 4.88 11.75
C GLU A 126 11.20 4.72 12.77
N ARG A 127 11.77 3.52 12.87
CA ARG A 127 12.78 3.17 13.89
C ARG A 127 14.03 4.05 13.81
N THR A 128 14.40 4.46 12.60
CA THR A 128 15.61 5.26 12.34
C THR A 128 15.35 6.76 12.29
N SER A 129 14.08 7.18 12.31
CA SER A 129 13.73 8.59 12.25
C SER A 129 14.06 9.32 13.54
N PRO A 130 14.76 10.47 13.48
CA PRO A 130 14.89 11.32 14.63
C PRO A 130 13.51 11.88 15.02
N PRO A 131 13.25 12.11 16.32
CA PRO A 131 12.00 12.71 16.74
C PRO A 131 11.90 14.16 16.25
N VAL A 132 10.67 14.63 16.12
CA VAL A 132 10.31 15.98 15.68
C VAL A 132 9.63 16.73 16.83
N GLN A 133 9.86 18.04 16.91
CA GLN A 133 9.20 18.89 17.89
C GLN A 133 7.82 19.26 17.39
N LYS A 134 6.82 19.19 18.27
CA LYS A 134 5.52 19.81 18.00
C LYS A 134 5.75 21.30 17.76
N ARG A 135 5.49 21.75 16.53
CA ARG A 135 5.40 23.17 16.23
C ARG A 135 4.22 23.67 17.08
N GLY A 136 4.48 24.56 18.04
CA GLY A 136 3.41 25.26 18.75
C GLY A 136 2.47 25.83 17.70
N GLY A 137 1.27 25.28 17.63
CA GLY A 137 0.34 25.51 16.54
C GLY A 137 -0.95 26.05 17.10
N ALA A 138 -1.38 27.15 16.49
CA ALA A 138 -2.71 27.74 16.26
C ALA A 138 -4.01 26.92 16.49
N ASP A 139 -3.96 25.70 17.03
CA ASP A 139 -5.07 24.98 17.63
C ASP A 139 -4.92 24.89 19.17
N ALA A 140 -3.99 25.64 19.75
CA ALA A 140 -4.08 26.00 21.16
C ALA A 140 -5.31 26.90 21.30
N SER A 141 -6.45 26.31 21.66
CA SER A 141 -7.62 27.03 22.11
C SER A 141 -7.16 28.19 23.00
N ASP A 142 -7.68 29.39 22.73
CA ASP A 142 -7.28 30.71 23.26
C ASP A 142 -7.31 30.86 24.81
N ASP A 143 -7.38 29.78 25.59
CA ASP A 143 -7.65 29.77 27.03
C ASP A 143 -6.56 29.14 27.92
N GLU A 144 -5.43 28.66 27.40
CA GLU A 144 -4.31 28.20 28.25
C GLU A 144 -3.03 29.04 28.06
N PRO A 145 -2.39 29.49 29.16
CA PRO A 145 -1.18 30.30 29.08
C PRO A 145 -0.06 29.48 28.44
N ASP A 146 0.55 30.06 27.41
CA ASP A 146 1.70 29.55 26.65
C ASP A 146 2.86 29.14 27.58
N ASP A 147 2.85 27.89 28.06
CA ASP A 147 4.01 27.28 28.68
C ASP A 147 4.95 26.78 27.57
N VAL A 148 5.80 27.69 27.10
CA VAL A 148 6.81 27.48 26.06
C VAL A 148 7.87 26.42 26.45
N THR A 149 7.78 25.84 27.64
CA THR A 149 8.76 24.88 28.18
C THR A 149 8.49 23.42 27.85
N ALA A 150 7.30 23.06 27.34
CA ALA A 150 6.95 21.68 27.00
C ALA A 150 6.87 21.42 25.49
N LEU A 151 7.98 21.61 24.75
CA LEU A 151 8.07 21.09 23.39
C LEU A 151 8.14 19.56 23.43
N GLU A 152 7.00 18.90 23.31
CA GLU A 152 6.91 17.45 23.20
C GLU A 152 7.56 16.96 21.89
N TRP A 153 8.49 16.03 22.04
CA TRP A 153 9.15 15.34 20.93
C TRP A 153 8.34 14.08 20.58
N TYR A 154 7.99 13.90 19.31
CA TYR A 154 7.24 12.72 18.85
C TYR A 154 7.85 12.09 17.60
N GLY A 155 7.51 10.83 17.33
CA GLY A 155 7.90 10.12 16.11
C GLY A 155 7.12 10.64 14.89
N PRO A 156 7.78 11.06 13.80
CA PRO A 156 7.09 11.55 12.62
C PRO A 156 6.37 10.40 11.88
N GLY A 157 5.36 10.74 11.08
CA GLY A 157 4.82 9.81 10.09
C GLY A 157 3.73 8.85 10.56
N ARG A 158 3.07 9.11 11.69
CA ARG A 158 2.01 8.22 12.23
C ARG A 158 0.92 7.86 11.21
N ALA A 159 0.45 8.82 10.41
CA ALA A 159 -0.55 8.58 9.37
C ALA A 159 0.01 7.68 8.25
N ALA A 160 1.21 7.97 7.77
CA ALA A 160 1.91 7.17 6.77
C ALA A 160 2.20 5.73 7.24
N LEU A 161 2.57 5.55 8.51
CA LEU A 161 2.80 4.23 9.10
C LEU A 161 1.51 3.42 9.21
N LYS A 162 0.42 4.06 9.65
CA LYS A 162 -0.91 3.45 9.66
C LYS A 162 -1.30 3.01 8.26
N ALA A 163 -1.11 3.87 7.26
CA ALA A 163 -1.40 3.55 5.86
C ALA A 163 -0.54 2.39 5.34
N CYS A 164 0.76 2.35 5.63
CA CYS A 164 1.63 1.21 5.27
C CYS A 164 1.15 -0.11 5.91
N ALA A 165 0.73 -0.08 7.18
CA ALA A 165 0.26 -1.28 7.89
C ALA A 165 -1.08 -1.79 7.31
N GLU A 166 -1.99 -0.88 6.99
CA GLU A 166 -3.25 -1.21 6.32
C GLU A 166 -2.99 -1.78 4.92
N ALA A 167 -2.12 -1.15 4.14
CA ALA A 167 -1.74 -1.61 2.81
C ALA A 167 -1.09 -3.00 2.82
N SER A 168 -0.17 -3.24 3.77
CA SER A 168 0.43 -4.56 3.99
C SER A 168 -0.61 -5.62 4.30
N THR A 169 -1.57 -5.33 5.19
CA THR A 169 -2.68 -6.24 5.53
C THR A 169 -3.54 -6.56 4.31
N ARG A 170 -3.85 -5.56 3.48
CA ARG A 170 -4.62 -5.76 2.25
C ARG A 170 -3.84 -6.56 1.21
N GLY A 171 -2.52 -6.36 1.10
CA GLY A 171 -1.63 -7.15 0.25
C GLY A 171 -1.63 -8.64 0.63
N GLU A 172 -1.51 -8.96 1.91
CA GLU A 172 -1.60 -10.34 2.41
C GLU A 172 -2.97 -10.99 2.15
N LEU A 173 -4.05 -10.20 2.25
CA LEU A 173 -5.39 -10.70 1.93
C LEU A 173 -5.53 -10.99 0.43
N ALA A 174 -5.07 -10.09 -0.43
CA ALA A 174 -5.09 -10.28 -1.87
C ALA A 174 -4.36 -11.56 -2.29
N TRP A 175 -3.23 -11.85 -1.66
CA TRP A 175 -2.51 -13.10 -1.86
C TRP A 175 -3.30 -14.34 -1.50
N LYS A 176 -3.83 -14.40 -0.28
CA LYS A 176 -4.61 -15.55 0.19
C LYS A 176 -5.81 -15.83 -0.72
N MET A 177 -6.42 -14.77 -1.26
CA MET A 177 -7.54 -14.89 -2.19
C MET A 177 -7.09 -15.29 -3.61
N CYS A 178 -5.89 -14.93 -4.04
CA CYS A 178 -5.40 -15.15 -5.41
C CYS A 178 -4.43 -16.33 -5.58
N GLN A 179 -3.97 -16.97 -4.49
CA GLN A 179 -2.95 -18.04 -4.53
C GLN A 179 -3.33 -19.24 -5.42
N PHE A 180 -4.61 -19.42 -5.77
CA PHE A 180 -5.06 -20.45 -6.70
C PHE A 180 -4.64 -20.18 -8.17
N LYS A 181 -4.32 -18.93 -8.52
CA LYS A 181 -3.94 -18.53 -9.89
C LYS A 181 -2.48 -18.80 -10.22
N GLU A 182 -1.60 -18.92 -9.22
CA GLU A 182 -0.18 -19.20 -9.40
C GLU A 182 0.30 -20.14 -8.27
N PRO A 183 0.61 -21.42 -8.56
CA PRO A 183 1.25 -22.26 -7.57
C PRO A 183 2.64 -21.71 -7.25
N ILE A 184 2.93 -21.53 -5.94
CA ILE A 184 4.21 -21.02 -5.44
C ILE A 184 5.36 -21.84 -6.04
N SER A 185 6.22 -21.18 -6.82
CA SER A 185 7.41 -21.80 -7.41
C SER A 185 8.45 -22.15 -6.34
N ALA A 186 9.40 -23.03 -6.66
CA ALA A 186 10.46 -23.41 -5.73
C ALA A 186 11.35 -22.22 -5.30
N GLU A 187 11.61 -21.27 -6.21
CA GLU A 187 12.30 -20.02 -5.90
C GLU A 187 11.50 -19.14 -4.93
N GLU A 188 10.18 -19.07 -5.09
CA GLU A 188 9.30 -18.29 -4.21
C GLU A 188 9.16 -18.93 -2.82
N ARG A 189 9.18 -20.27 -2.72
CA ARG A 189 9.28 -20.96 -1.43
C ARG A 189 10.62 -20.71 -0.74
N ALA A 190 11.72 -20.64 -1.49
CA ALA A 190 13.04 -20.30 -0.95
C ALA A 190 13.11 -18.84 -0.47
N LEU A 191 12.45 -17.91 -1.18
CA LEU A 191 12.27 -16.52 -0.77
C LEU A 191 11.41 -16.41 0.50
N GLU A 192 10.36 -17.22 0.61
CA GLU A 192 9.51 -17.28 1.81
C GLU A 192 10.29 -17.85 3.01
N ALA A 193 11.08 -18.91 2.81
CA ALA A 193 11.95 -19.49 3.85
C ALA A 193 13.05 -18.52 4.32
N THR A 194 13.69 -17.79 3.41
CA THR A 194 14.73 -16.82 3.76
C THR A 194 14.18 -15.54 4.39
N THR A 195 12.93 -15.16 4.10
CA THR A 195 12.29 -14.07 4.87
C THR A 195 12.04 -14.49 6.32
N TYR A 196 11.76 -15.77 6.60
CA TYR A 196 11.63 -16.30 7.97
C TYR A 196 12.97 -16.39 8.74
N GLU A 197 14.10 -16.61 8.06
CA GLU A 197 15.42 -16.73 8.70
C GLU A 197 16.04 -15.40 9.18
N PHE A 198 15.43 -14.26 8.84
CA PHE A 198 15.79 -12.94 9.37
C PHE A 198 14.94 -12.49 10.57
N PHE A 199 14.05 -13.35 11.10
CA PHE A 199 13.25 -13.10 12.31
C PHE A 199 13.81 -13.82 13.55
#